data_AF-A0A6B2KTJ9-F1
#
_entry.id   AF-A0A6B2KTJ9-F1
#
_cell.length_a   1.000
_cell.length_b   1.000
_cell.length_c   1.000
_cell.angle_alpha   90.00
_cell.angle_beta   90.00
_cell.angle_gamma   90.00
#
_symmetry.space_group_name_H-M   'P 1'
#
loop_
_entity.id
_entity.type
_entity.pdbx_description
1 polymer ?
#
loop_
_entity_poly.entity_id
_entity_poly.type
_entity_poly.pdbx_seq_one_letter_code
_entity_poly.pdbx_strand_id
1 'polypeptide(L)'
;MLRRPAAGFSLLEVLVALALLVLAALLGEQLLWIGSQSLGDARQRSLALQLAELELERLRGEYGIAQVPCREAGVAQGSRDERIKNTDYRVGWQVDSRCSPVRFQLTVTVGWQGASARQSLRLFAESGDAGWR
;
A
#
# COMPACT_ATOMS: atom_id res chain seq x y z
N MET A 1 67.95 -16.74 19.63
CA MET A 1 66.64 -16.40 19.05
C MET A 1 65.61 -16.33 20.17
N LEU A 2 65.24 -15.13 20.63
CA LEU A 2 64.23 -14.94 21.68
C LEU A 2 62.83 -15.14 21.06
N ARG A 3 62.16 -16.26 21.39
CA ARG A 3 60.74 -16.47 21.07
C ARG A 3 59.93 -15.47 21.90
N ARG A 4 59.26 -14.52 21.26
CA ARG A 4 58.24 -13.69 21.93
C ARG A 4 57.13 -14.63 22.43
N PRO A 5 56.67 -14.51 23.69
CA PRO A 5 55.49 -15.25 24.11
C PRO A 5 54.32 -14.78 23.24
N ALA A 6 53.60 -15.74 22.63
CA ALA A 6 52.34 -15.45 21.98
C ALA A 6 51.40 -14.87 23.04
N ALA A 7 50.87 -13.67 22.81
CA ALA A 7 49.86 -13.08 23.68
C ALA A 7 48.65 -14.02 23.68
N GLY A 8 48.50 -14.83 24.73
CA GLY A 8 47.33 -15.67 24.92
C GLY A 8 46.11 -14.79 25.15
N PHE A 9 44.98 -15.18 24.57
CA PHE A 9 43.70 -14.50 24.79
C PHE A 9 43.42 -14.42 26.30
N SER A 10 43.24 -13.20 26.81
CA SER A 10 42.86 -13.05 28.21
C SER A 10 41.40 -13.49 28.39
N LEU A 11 41.08 -14.13 29.51
CA LEU A 11 39.71 -14.57 29.81
C LEU A 11 38.70 -13.39 29.77
N LEU A 12 39.17 -12.19 30.10
CA LEU A 12 38.40 -10.95 30.00
C LEU A 12 38.03 -10.63 28.55
N GLU A 13 38.96 -10.80 27.61
CA GLU A 13 38.71 -10.54 26.18
C GLU A 13 37.67 -11.49 25.60
N VAL A 14 37.68 -12.77 26.02
CA VAL A 14 36.66 -13.75 25.63
C VAL A 14 35.29 -13.37 26.20
N LEU A 15 35.22 -12.93 27.46
CA LEU A 15 33.97 -12.48 28.07
C LEU A 15 33.41 -11.24 27.37
N VAL A 16 34.27 -10.28 27.02
CA VAL A 16 33.87 -9.08 26.27
C VAL A 16 33.38 -9.46 24.87
N ALA A 17 34.09 -10.33 24.16
CA ALA A 17 33.67 -10.80 22.84
C ALA A 17 32.31 -11.52 22.89
N LEU A 18 32.09 -12.36 23.91
CA LEU A 18 30.82 -13.06 24.10
C LEU A 18 29.69 -12.10 24.44
N ALA A 19 29.93 -11.09 25.28
CA ALA A 19 28.95 -10.05 25.60
C ALA A 19 28.55 -9.24 24.35
N LEU A 20 29.52 -8.87 23.50
CA LEU A 20 29.26 -8.18 22.24
C LEU A 20 28.47 -9.05 21.26
N LEU A 21 28.76 -10.36 21.21
CA LEU A 21 28.04 -11.30 20.34
C LEU A 21 26.58 -11.45 20.75
N VAL A 22 26.31 -11.55 22.05
CA VAL A 22 24.93 -11.59 22.58
C VAL A 22 24.19 -10.29 22.26
N LEU A 23 24.84 -9.14 22.42
CA LEU A 23 24.25 -7.84 22.10
C LEU A 23 23.92 -7.73 20.60
N ALA A 24 24.82 -8.18 19.73
CA ALA A 24 24.61 -8.22 18.29
C ALA A 24 23.46 -9.14 17.89
N ALA A 25 23.31 -10.30 18.54
CA ALA A 25 22.20 -11.22 18.30
C ALA A 25 20.84 -10.58 18.67
N LEU A 26 20.76 -9.93 19.84
CA LEU A 26 19.55 -9.23 20.29
C LEU A 26 19.15 -8.10 19.34
N LEU A 27 20.13 -7.32 18.85
CA LEU A 27 19.88 -6.27 17.85
C LEU A 27 19.42 -6.87 16.51
N GLY A 28 19.97 -8.02 16.13
CA GLY A 28 19.56 -8.76 14.92
C GLY A 28 18.09 -9.19 14.96
N GLU A 29 17.60 -9.69 16.09
CA GLU A 29 16.19 -10.07 16.24
C GLU A 29 15.24 -8.88 16.09
N GLN A 30 15.61 -7.72 16.65
CA GLN A 30 14.80 -6.50 16.52
C GLN A 30 14.67 -6.06 15.07
N LEU A 31 15.76 -6.13 14.30
CA LEU A 31 15.76 -5.78 12.88
C LEU A 31 14.87 -6.73 12.05
N LEU A 32 14.91 -8.03 12.35
CA LEU A 32 14.06 -9.01 11.67
C LEU A 32 12.57 -8.75 11.94
N TRP A 33 12.22 -8.39 13.18
CA TRP A 33 10.85 -8.07 13.54
C TRP A 33 10.34 -6.83 12.80
N ILE A 34 11.10 -5.73 12.79
CA ILE A 34 10.74 -4.49 12.07
C ILE A 34 10.64 -4.75 10.56
N GLY A 35 11.60 -5.50 10.00
CA GLY A 35 11.61 -5.87 8.59
C GLY A 35 10.34 -6.64 8.19
N SER A 36 9.93 -7.62 9.00
CA SER A 36 8.74 -8.44 8.72
C SER A 36 7.44 -7.63 8.65
N GLN A 37 7.28 -6.62 9.50
CA GLN A 37 6.10 -5.75 9.50
C GLN A 37 6.02 -4.89 8.23
N SER A 38 7.16 -4.31 7.82
CA SER A 38 7.22 -3.46 6.62
C SER A 38 6.83 -4.20 5.34
N LEU A 39 7.18 -5.49 5.23
CA LEU A 39 6.85 -6.33 4.08
C LEU A 39 5.36 -6.66 4.02
N GLY A 40 4.73 -6.90 5.18
CA GLY A 40 3.30 -7.11 5.29
C GLY A 40 2.51 -5.89 4.77
N ASP A 41 2.86 -4.72 5.26
CA ASP A 41 2.24 -3.45 4.87
C ASP A 41 2.43 -3.14 3.39
N ALA A 42 3.63 -3.34 2.85
CA ALA A 42 3.91 -3.12 1.43
C ALA A 42 3.05 -4.03 0.54
N ARG A 43 2.87 -5.29 0.94
CA ARG A 43 2.05 -6.26 0.21
C ARG A 43 0.56 -5.93 0.27
N GLN A 44 0.06 -5.43 1.40
CA GLN A 44 -1.32 -4.98 1.51
C GLN A 44 -1.57 -3.72 0.68
N ARG A 45 -0.61 -2.78 0.67
CA ARG A 45 -0.67 -1.57 -0.17
C ARG A 45 -0.71 -1.90 -1.66
N SER A 46 0.12 -2.84 -2.13
CA SER A 46 0.11 -3.20 -3.56
C SER A 46 -1.20 -3.86 -3.98
N LEU A 47 -1.78 -4.72 -3.13
CA LEU A 47 -3.11 -5.30 -3.37
C LEU A 47 -4.22 -4.24 -3.36
N ALA A 48 -4.16 -3.29 -2.42
CA ALA A 48 -5.12 -2.19 -2.37
C ALA A 48 -5.07 -1.31 -3.63
N LEU A 49 -3.88 -1.07 -4.18
CA LEU A 49 -3.70 -0.36 -5.44
C LEU A 49 -4.30 -1.13 -6.62
N GLN A 50 -4.02 -2.44 -6.73
CA GLN A 50 -4.60 -3.28 -7.79
C GLN A 50 -6.13 -3.30 -7.74
N LEU A 51 -6.72 -3.40 -6.54
CA LEU A 51 -8.16 -3.33 -6.36
C LEU A 51 -8.74 -1.98 -6.76
N ALA A 52 -8.03 -0.90 -6.42
CA ALA A 52 -8.44 0.44 -6.78
C ALA A 52 -8.36 0.68 -8.30
N GLU A 53 -7.32 0.19 -8.97
CA GLU A 53 -7.17 0.23 -10.44
C GLU A 53 -8.29 -0.56 -11.13
N LEU A 54 -8.54 -1.79 -10.70
CA LEU A 54 -9.60 -2.64 -11.27
C LEU A 54 -10.97 -1.98 -11.14
N GLU A 55 -11.28 -1.43 -9.96
CA GLU A 55 -12.57 -0.77 -9.74
C GLU A 55 -12.69 0.51 -10.55
N LEU A 56 -11.58 1.22 -10.71
CA LEU A 56 -11.54 2.40 -11.54
C LEU A 56 -11.76 2.06 -13.01
N GLU A 57 -11.18 0.98 -13.53
CA GLU A 57 -11.41 0.51 -14.89
C GLU A 57 -12.87 0.08 -15.09
N ARG A 58 -13.47 -0.58 -14.09
CA ARG A 58 -14.89 -0.92 -14.08
C ARG A 58 -15.76 0.34 -14.21
N LEU A 59 -15.53 1.34 -13.37
CA LEU A 59 -16.24 2.62 -13.39
C LEU A 59 -16.00 3.37 -14.71
N ARG A 60 -14.79 3.29 -15.25
CA ARG A 60 -14.48 3.88 -16.55
C ARG A 60 -15.28 3.24 -17.69
N GLY A 61 -15.45 1.91 -17.67
CA GLY A 61 -16.32 1.23 -18.64
C GLY A 61 -17.80 1.61 -18.47
N GLU A 62 -18.26 1.77 -17.23
CA GLU A 62 -19.66 2.09 -16.90
C GLU A 62 -20.03 3.54 -17.26
N TYR A 63 -19.18 4.50 -16.90
CA TYR A 63 -19.44 5.94 -17.07
C TYR A 63 -18.77 6.57 -18.29
N GLY A 64 -17.78 5.93 -18.91
CA GLY A 64 -17.05 6.48 -20.06
C GLY A 64 -17.78 6.35 -21.40
N ILE A 65 -18.84 5.53 -21.48
CA ILE A 65 -19.60 5.27 -22.72
C ILE A 65 -20.91 6.08 -22.76
N ALA A 66 -21.49 6.41 -21.60
CA ALA A 66 -22.78 7.08 -21.51
C ALA A 66 -22.60 8.56 -21.15
N GLN A 67 -22.75 9.45 -22.14
CA GLN A 67 -23.06 10.86 -21.86
C GLN A 67 -24.43 10.91 -21.17
N VAL A 68 -24.44 10.94 -19.84
CA VAL A 68 -25.68 11.15 -19.09
C VAL A 68 -26.15 12.58 -19.42
N PRO A 69 -27.35 12.76 -20.01
CA PRO A 69 -27.86 14.10 -20.27
C PRO A 69 -27.96 14.84 -18.94
N CYS A 70 -27.28 15.98 -18.83
CA CYS A 70 -27.21 16.79 -17.59
C CYS A 70 -28.60 17.31 -17.22
N ARG A 71 -29.36 16.50 -16.50
CA ARG A 71 -30.65 16.92 -15.96
C ARG A 71 -30.73 16.90 -14.45
N GLU A 72 -29.81 16.25 -13.75
CA GLU A 72 -29.61 16.32 -12.30
C GLU A 72 -28.42 15.42 -11.95
N ALA A 73 -27.20 15.92 -12.15
CA ALA A 73 -26.01 15.09 -11.98
C ALA A 73 -25.53 15.15 -10.52
N GLY A 74 -25.92 14.14 -9.76
CA GLY A 74 -25.54 13.95 -8.36
C GLY A 74 -24.18 13.25 -8.20
N VAL A 75 -23.79 13.07 -6.94
CA VAL A 75 -22.66 12.22 -6.57
C VAL A 75 -23.16 10.77 -6.50
N ALA A 76 -22.73 9.92 -7.45
CA ALA A 76 -22.94 8.48 -7.33
C ALA A 76 -21.85 7.89 -6.43
N GLN A 77 -22.23 7.13 -5.41
CA GLN A 77 -21.28 6.55 -4.47
C GLN A 77 -21.69 5.12 -4.13
N GLY A 78 -20.71 4.31 -3.77
CA GLY A 78 -20.95 2.95 -3.32
C GLY A 78 -19.75 2.38 -2.59
N SER A 79 -19.96 1.20 -2.01
CA SER A 79 -18.90 0.45 -1.35
C SER A 79 -19.13 -1.03 -1.46
N ARG A 80 -18.04 -1.80 -1.53
CA ARG A 80 -18.04 -3.25 -1.39
C ARG A 80 -16.92 -3.70 -0.47
N ASP A 81 -17.17 -4.79 0.23
CA ASP A 81 -16.16 -5.49 1.02
C ASP A 81 -15.66 -6.70 0.22
N GLU A 82 -14.35 -6.94 0.20
CA GLU A 82 -13.68 -7.97 -0.58
C GLU A 82 -12.58 -8.65 0.25
N ARG A 83 -12.58 -9.99 0.32
CA ARG A 83 -11.62 -10.74 1.13
C ARG A 83 -10.56 -11.39 0.25
N ILE A 84 -9.30 -11.02 0.45
CA ILE A 84 -8.15 -11.59 -0.28
C ILE A 84 -7.11 -12.10 0.73
N LYS A 85 -6.76 -13.38 0.63
CA LYS A 85 -5.70 -14.02 1.45
C LYS A 85 -5.81 -13.67 2.94
N ASN A 86 -7.02 -13.79 3.49
CA ASN A 86 -7.36 -13.53 4.89
C ASN A 86 -7.30 -12.06 5.34
N THR A 87 -7.20 -11.11 4.40
CA THR A 87 -7.36 -9.67 4.67
C THR A 87 -8.67 -9.19 4.08
N ASP A 88 -9.47 -8.49 4.88
CA ASP A 88 -10.72 -7.87 4.44
C ASP A 88 -10.42 -6.44 3.97
N TYR A 89 -10.73 -6.17 2.69
CA TYR A 89 -10.62 -4.88 2.05
C TYR A 89 -11.99 -4.25 1.91
N ARG A 90 -12.07 -2.94 2.10
CA ARG A 90 -13.26 -2.12 1.81
C ARG A 90 -12.93 -1.19 0.67
N VAL A 91 -13.56 -1.42 -0.47
CA VAL A 91 -13.46 -0.59 -1.68
C VAL A 91 -14.65 0.35 -1.69
N GLY A 92 -14.41 1.64 -1.52
CA GLY A 92 -15.41 2.70 -1.66
C GLY A 92 -15.14 3.51 -2.93
N TRP A 93 -16.19 3.94 -3.61
CA TRP A 93 -16.06 4.78 -4.79
C TRP A 93 -17.04 5.95 -4.76
N GLN A 94 -16.64 7.02 -5.45
CA GLN A 94 -17.42 8.23 -5.63
C GLN A 94 -17.20 8.74 -7.06
N VAL A 95 -18.30 8.98 -7.77
CA VAL A 95 -18.34 9.57 -9.11
C VAL A 95 -18.99 10.93 -8.97
N ASP A 96 -18.19 11.98 -9.07
CA ASP A 96 -18.69 13.35 -9.11
C ASP A 96 -18.89 13.76 -10.58
N SER A 97 -20.15 13.96 -10.93
CA SER A 97 -20.60 14.31 -12.27
C SER A 97 -21.18 15.73 -12.29
N ARG A 98 -20.61 16.69 -11.55
CA ARG A 98 -21.07 18.10 -11.66
C ARG A 98 -21.12 18.48 -13.13
N CYS A 99 -22.17 19.20 -13.54
CA CYS A 99 -22.49 19.55 -14.93
C CYS A 99 -21.39 20.35 -15.64
N SER A 100 -20.29 19.68 -15.93
CA SER A 100 -19.30 19.98 -16.92
C SER A 100 -19.52 18.95 -18.02
N PRO A 101 -19.91 19.36 -19.23
CA PRO A 101 -20.23 18.43 -20.33
C PRO A 101 -19.05 17.57 -20.78
N VAL A 102 -17.87 17.78 -20.18
CA VAL A 102 -16.63 17.15 -20.59
C VAL A 102 -15.97 16.39 -19.45
N ARG A 103 -16.25 16.59 -18.15
CA ARG A 103 -15.39 16.02 -17.08
C ARG A 103 -16.16 15.29 -15.98
N PHE A 104 -15.81 14.03 -15.74
CA PHE A 104 -16.18 13.28 -14.54
C PHE A 104 -14.98 13.15 -13.62
N GLN A 105 -15.20 13.24 -12.30
CA GLN A 105 -14.18 12.91 -11.32
C GLN A 105 -14.52 11.56 -10.67
N LEU A 106 -13.67 10.57 -10.91
CA LEU A 106 -13.76 9.25 -10.32
C LEU A 106 -12.78 9.17 -9.15
N THR A 107 -13.29 8.85 -7.96
CA THR A 107 -12.47 8.63 -6.77
C THR A 107 -12.74 7.22 -6.26
N VAL A 108 -11.68 6.43 -6.14
CA VAL A 108 -11.73 5.09 -5.52
C VAL A 108 -10.83 5.10 -4.29
N THR A 109 -11.37 4.62 -3.17
CA THR A 109 -10.65 4.51 -1.89
C THR A 109 -10.70 3.07 -1.43
N VAL A 110 -9.54 2.49 -1.15
CA VAL A 110 -9.41 1.13 -0.64
C VAL A 110 -8.76 1.18 0.74
N GLY A 111 -9.47 0.67 1.74
CA GLY A 111 -8.95 0.47 3.09
C GLY A 111 -8.94 -1.02 3.45
N TRP A 112 -8.18 -1.41 4.46
CA TRP A 112 -8.16 -2.76 5.01
C TRP A 112 -7.98 -2.71 6.53
N GLN A 113 -8.35 -3.79 7.22
CA GLN A 113 -8.21 -3.84 8.69
C GLN A 113 -6.74 -3.83 9.12
N GLY A 114 -6.46 -3.15 10.25
CA GLY A 114 -5.15 -3.10 10.88
C GLY A 114 -4.24 -1.95 10.41
N ALA A 115 -4.56 -1.29 9.28
CA ALA A 115 -3.84 -0.12 8.82
C ALA A 115 -4.63 1.17 9.12
N SER A 116 -3.96 2.16 9.70
CA SER A 116 -4.43 3.56 9.68
C SER A 116 -4.32 4.18 8.27
N ALA A 117 -3.52 3.55 7.41
CA ALA A 117 -3.30 3.97 6.03
C ALA A 117 -4.46 3.51 5.12
N ARG A 118 -4.96 4.45 4.31
CA ARG A 118 -5.90 4.19 3.21
C ARG A 118 -5.20 4.49 1.90
N GLN A 119 -5.48 3.73 0.86
CA GLN A 119 -5.03 4.06 -0.50
C GLN A 119 -6.21 4.70 -1.23
N SER A 120 -5.99 5.86 -1.84
CA SER A 120 -7.00 6.54 -2.64
C SER A 120 -6.42 6.88 -4.00
N LEU A 121 -7.08 6.41 -5.06
CA LEU A 121 -6.79 6.78 -6.43
C LEU A 121 -7.89 7.74 -6.91
N ARG A 122 -7.46 8.81 -7.57
CA ARG A 122 -8.35 9.80 -8.17
C ARG A 122 -8.00 9.94 -9.64
N LEU A 123 -8.99 9.84 -10.50
CA LEU A 123 -8.85 10.16 -11.91
C LEU A 123 -9.90 11.15 -12.36
N PHE A 124 -9.48 11.96 -13.33
CA PHE A 124 -10.35 12.85 -14.07
C PHE A 124 -10.57 12.21 -15.43
N ALA A 125 -11.84 11.96 -15.77
CA ALA A 125 -12.22 11.40 -17.04
C ALA A 125 -12.81 12.50 -17.94
N GLU A 126 -12.20 12.80 -19.09
CA GLU A 126 -12.76 13.70 -20.10
C GLU A 126 -13.62 12.95 -21.14
N SER A 127 -14.91 13.27 -21.23
CA SER A 127 -15.82 12.81 -22.29
C SER A 127 -15.39 13.44 -23.62
N GLY A 128 -14.57 12.75 -24.40
CA GLY A 128 -14.21 13.17 -25.75
C GLY A 128 -12.98 12.48 -26.36
N ASP A 129 -12.05 12.00 -25.53
CA ASP A 129 -10.81 11.42 -26.04
C ASP A 129 -10.89 9.90 -26.17
N ALA A 130 -10.82 9.42 -27.42
CA ALA A 130 -10.52 8.04 -27.77
C ALA A 130 -9.07 7.64 -27.39
N GLY A 131 -8.30 8.52 -26.76
CA GLY A 131 -6.91 8.30 -26.36
C GLY A 131 -6.64 8.93 -25.00
N TRP A 132 -6.60 8.09 -23.97
CA TRP A 132 -6.36 8.50 -22.59
C TRP A 132 -4.85 8.36 -22.31
N ARG A 133 -4.15 9.48 -22.11
CA ARG A 133 -2.74 9.53 -21.69
C ARG A 133 -2.63 10.12 -20.29
#